data_AF-A0A6I4KXJ6-F1
#
_entry.id   AF-A0A6I4KXJ6-F1
#
_cell.length_a   1.000
_cell.length_b   1.000
_cell.length_c   1.000
_cell.angle_alpha   90.00
_cell.angle_beta   90.00
_cell.angle_gamma   90.00
#
_symmetry.space_group_name_H-M   'P 1'
#
loop_
_entity.id
_entity.type
_entity.pdbx_description
1 polymer ?
#
loop_
_entity_poly.entity_id
_entity_poly.type
_entity_poly.pdbx_seq_one_letter_code
_entity_poly.pdbx_strand_id
1 'polypeptide(L)'
;MIEVSEKYFTFGKSTFMKEVVIPVGEVIEDIAREHPCTDDIDLKITPRPTAFLSGLEALIGVSVFLAGWAGNKFLDEIYDAKLGPAIKSLLKTYIEKAGPDKKYSLAILARNKGSMGSALICCVGSSINEIESSEKHIPATVSIAENFLKSSNENSIYLFVIDNGKVNLEPEVYQSHEKALEGLKRMYPAKMPARTSLPKG
;
A
#
# COMPACT_ATOMS: atom_id res chain seq x y z
N MET A 1 -18.86 11.07 3.84
CA MET A 1 -19.16 9.64 4.08
C MET A 1 -17.91 8.86 3.77
N ILE A 2 -17.56 7.89 4.60
CA ILE A 2 -16.42 7.00 4.39
C ILE A 2 -16.97 5.70 3.83
N GLU A 3 -16.41 5.23 2.72
CA GLU A 3 -16.71 3.92 2.14
C GLU A 3 -15.41 3.13 2.04
N VAL A 4 -15.44 1.87 2.47
CA VAL A 4 -14.31 0.94 2.42
C VAL A 4 -14.66 -0.16 1.42
N SER A 5 -13.75 -0.43 0.50
CA SER A 5 -13.93 -1.46 -0.51
C SER A 5 -13.46 -2.81 0.04
N GLU A 6 -14.24 -3.87 -0.22
CA GLU A 6 -13.83 -5.26 0.04
C GLU A 6 -12.62 -5.66 -0.81
N LYS A 7 -12.42 -5.01 -1.96
CA LYS A 7 -11.24 -5.18 -2.79
C LYS A 7 -10.05 -4.46 -2.19
N TYR A 8 -8.97 -5.21 -2.02
CA TYR A 8 -7.66 -4.73 -1.59
C TYR A 8 -6.60 -5.18 -2.59
N PHE A 9 -5.45 -4.54 -2.56
CA PHE A 9 -4.35 -4.84 -3.48
C PHE A 9 -3.17 -5.44 -2.73
N THR A 10 -2.53 -6.40 -3.38
CA THR A 10 -1.44 -7.14 -2.75
C THR A 10 -0.48 -7.68 -3.80
N PHE A 11 0.79 -7.82 -3.40
CA PHE A 11 1.68 -8.78 -4.02
C PHE A 11 2.62 -9.35 -2.96
N GLY A 12 3.19 -10.52 -3.26
CA GLY A 12 4.11 -11.21 -2.39
C GLY A 12 4.19 -12.69 -2.72
N LYS A 13 5.02 -13.40 -1.96
CA LYS A 13 5.15 -14.87 -2.06
C LYS A 13 3.90 -15.56 -1.49
N SER A 14 3.74 -16.84 -1.79
CA SER A 14 2.62 -17.65 -1.28
C SER A 14 2.54 -17.68 0.25
N THR A 15 3.68 -17.59 0.95
CA THR A 15 3.73 -17.49 2.42
C THR A 15 3.13 -16.19 2.92
N PHE A 16 3.49 -15.05 2.31
CA PHE A 16 2.88 -13.75 2.60
C PHE A 16 1.37 -13.76 2.36
N MET A 17 0.94 -14.36 1.25
CA MET A 17 -0.49 -14.48 0.93
C MET A 17 -1.26 -15.22 2.03
N LYS A 18 -0.72 -16.34 2.52
CA LYS A 18 -1.37 -17.15 3.55
C LYS A 18 -1.30 -16.54 4.95
N GLU A 19 -0.15 -15.99 5.32
CA GLU A 19 0.09 -15.53 6.69
C GLU A 19 -0.39 -14.09 6.95
N VAL A 20 -0.50 -13.27 5.91
CA VAL A 20 -0.85 -11.85 6.05
C VAL A 20 -2.09 -11.50 5.24
N VAL A 21 -2.11 -11.80 3.94
CA VAL A 21 -3.15 -11.29 3.04
C VAL A 21 -4.52 -11.88 3.35
N ILE A 22 -4.64 -13.20 3.50
CA ILE A 22 -5.92 -13.85 3.78
C ILE A 22 -6.52 -13.32 5.11
N PRO A 23 -5.80 -13.33 6.25
CA PRO A 23 -6.35 -12.82 7.50
C PRO A 23 -6.66 -11.31 7.47
N VAL A 24 -5.85 -10.51 6.77
CA VAL A 24 -6.18 -9.08 6.58
C VAL A 24 -7.42 -8.92 5.70
N GLY A 25 -7.61 -9.77 4.69
CA GLY A 25 -8.80 -9.78 3.85
C GLY A 25 -10.08 -9.96 4.66
N GLU A 26 -10.08 -10.89 5.62
CA GLU A 26 -11.20 -11.10 6.55
C GLU A 26 -11.52 -9.83 7.37
N VAL A 27 -10.49 -9.14 7.87
CA VAL A 27 -10.65 -7.86 8.61
C VAL A 27 -11.20 -6.76 7.70
N ILE A 28 -10.73 -6.67 6.46
CA ILE A 28 -11.22 -5.70 5.47
C ILE A 28 -12.69 -5.96 5.13
N GLU A 29 -13.07 -7.23 4.93
CA GLU A 29 -14.46 -7.61 4.67
C GLU A 29 -15.38 -7.20 5.82
N ASP A 30 -15.00 -7.46 7.08
CA ASP A 30 -15.80 -7.08 8.24
C ASP A 30 -16.00 -5.55 8.31
N ILE A 31 -14.95 -4.77 8.03
CA ILE A 31 -15.01 -3.31 8.04
C ILE A 31 -15.81 -2.77 6.84
N ALA A 32 -15.68 -3.39 5.68
CA ALA A 32 -16.45 -3.03 4.50
C ALA A 32 -17.96 -3.31 4.70
N ARG A 33 -18.35 -4.32 5.47
CA ARG A 33 -19.77 -4.52 5.85
C ARG A 33 -20.31 -3.38 6.71
N GLU A 34 -19.50 -2.80 7.58
CA GLU A 34 -19.88 -1.63 8.40
C GLU A 34 -19.86 -0.33 7.59
N HIS A 35 -19.00 -0.25 6.56
CA HIS A 35 -18.78 0.93 5.72
C HIS A 35 -18.84 0.58 4.23
N PRO A 36 -20.00 0.14 3.71
CA PRO A 36 -20.09 -0.45 2.39
C PRO A 36 -19.78 0.55 1.29
N CYS A 37 -19.02 0.10 0.30
CA CYS A 37 -18.76 0.87 -0.91
C CYS A 37 -19.76 0.53 -2.01
N THR A 38 -20.45 1.57 -2.50
CA THR A 38 -21.50 1.43 -3.52
C THR A 38 -20.96 1.42 -4.94
N ASP A 39 -19.81 2.08 -5.17
CA ASP A 39 -19.17 2.22 -6.47
C ASP A 39 -17.82 1.48 -6.49
N ASP A 40 -17.83 0.21 -6.11
CA ASP A 40 -16.60 -0.59 -6.03
C ASP A 40 -16.07 -0.89 -7.44
N ILE A 41 -14.96 -0.25 -7.78
CA ILE A 41 -14.36 -0.38 -9.11
C ILE A 41 -13.67 -1.73 -9.18
N ASP A 42 -13.69 -2.37 -10.35
CA ASP A 42 -12.91 -3.57 -10.59
C ASP A 42 -11.42 -3.23 -10.57
N LEU A 43 -10.84 -3.25 -9.36
CA LEU A 43 -9.40 -3.33 -9.16
C LEU A 43 -8.97 -4.68 -9.74
N LYS A 44 -8.71 -4.71 -11.04
CA LYS A 44 -8.08 -5.85 -11.74
C LYS A 44 -6.62 -5.96 -11.29
N ILE A 45 -6.42 -6.23 -10.00
CA ILE A 45 -5.12 -6.49 -9.42
C ILE A 45 -5.18 -7.95 -9.06
N THR A 46 -4.81 -8.78 -10.03
CA THR A 46 -4.84 -10.23 -9.84
C THR A 46 -3.87 -10.56 -8.70
N PRO A 47 -4.31 -11.15 -7.57
CA PRO A 47 -3.44 -11.56 -6.48
C PRO A 47 -2.69 -12.83 -6.90
N ARG A 48 -1.86 -12.73 -7.95
CA ARG A 48 -0.99 -13.83 -8.36
C ARG A 48 0.36 -13.64 -7.69
N PRO A 49 0.89 -14.70 -7.03
CA PRO A 49 2.28 -14.73 -6.61
C PRO A 49 3.14 -14.36 -7.81
N THR A 50 3.80 -13.21 -7.75
CA THR A 50 4.66 -12.73 -8.82
C THR A 50 6.09 -12.97 -8.37
N ALA A 51 6.77 -13.92 -9.01
CA ALA A 51 8.21 -14.06 -8.86
C ALA A 51 8.86 -12.86 -9.56
N PHE A 52 9.50 -11.97 -8.80
CA PHE A 52 10.20 -10.82 -9.36
C PHE A 52 11.47 -10.53 -8.57
N LEU A 53 12.54 -10.12 -9.27
CA LEU A 53 13.80 -9.69 -8.68
C LEU A 53 13.66 -8.23 -8.21
N SER A 54 12.95 -8.06 -7.10
CA SER A 54 12.76 -6.77 -6.42
C SER A 54 13.27 -6.88 -4.97
N GLY A 55 13.81 -5.77 -4.45
CA GLY A 55 14.09 -5.57 -3.03
C GLY A 55 12.81 -5.38 -2.22
N LEU A 56 11.73 -4.91 -2.85
CA LEU A 56 10.38 -4.89 -2.31
C LEU A 56 9.76 -6.29 -2.44
N GLU A 57 9.64 -6.99 -1.31
CA GLU A 57 9.23 -8.39 -1.20
C GLU A 57 7.72 -8.56 -1.16
N ALA A 58 7.03 -7.68 -0.44
CA ALA A 58 5.59 -7.78 -0.27
C ALA A 58 4.94 -6.41 -0.10
N LEU A 59 3.67 -6.36 -0.50
CA LEU A 59 2.80 -5.23 -0.27
C LEU A 59 1.40 -5.73 0.08
N ILE A 60 0.77 -5.05 1.02
CA ILE A 60 -0.67 -5.10 1.23
C ILE A 60 -1.23 -3.70 1.28
N GLY A 61 -2.36 -3.46 0.64
CA GLY A 61 -3.00 -2.16 0.73
C GLY A 61 -4.51 -2.19 0.59
N VAL A 62 -5.13 -1.26 1.32
CA VAL A 62 -6.58 -1.15 1.48
C VAL A 62 -7.11 -0.08 0.53
N SER A 63 -8.28 -0.34 -0.08
CA SER A 63 -8.95 0.61 -0.96
C SER A 63 -10.05 1.36 -0.22
N VAL A 64 -10.00 2.69 -0.29
CA VAL A 64 -10.88 3.58 0.47
C VAL A 64 -11.35 4.74 -0.38
N PHE A 65 -12.62 5.11 -0.21
CA PHE A 65 -13.22 6.26 -0.87
C PHE A 65 -13.43 7.37 0.16
N LEU A 66 -12.77 8.50 -0.10
CA LEU A 66 -12.72 9.66 0.76
C LEU A 66 -13.51 10.81 0.11
N ALA A 67 -14.66 11.13 0.66
CA ALA A 67 -15.40 12.33 0.28
C ALA A 67 -14.95 13.53 1.14
N GLY A 68 -14.04 14.36 0.64
CA GLY A 68 -13.56 15.58 1.32
C GLY A 68 -13.05 15.32 2.74
N TRP A 69 -13.57 16.07 3.74
CA TRP A 69 -13.24 15.95 5.18
C TRP A 69 -13.34 14.54 5.79
N ALA A 70 -13.90 13.57 5.07
CA ALA A 70 -13.91 12.16 5.44
C ALA A 70 -12.52 11.51 5.45
N GLY A 71 -11.49 12.11 4.84
CA GLY A 71 -10.12 11.59 4.84
C GLY A 71 -9.54 11.41 6.24
N ASN A 72 -9.53 12.47 7.04
CA ASN A 72 -9.02 12.39 8.42
C ASN A 72 -9.90 11.50 9.30
N LYS A 73 -11.22 11.52 9.07
CA LYS A 73 -12.16 10.67 9.82
C LYS A 73 -11.94 9.17 9.53
N PHE A 74 -11.61 8.80 8.28
CA PHE A 74 -11.21 7.43 7.94
C PHE A 74 -9.95 7.03 8.71
N LEU A 75 -8.95 7.92 8.74
CA LEU A 75 -7.69 7.65 9.43
C LEU A 75 -7.93 7.42 10.92
N ASP A 76 -8.68 8.30 11.57
CA ASP A 76 -8.91 8.23 13.02
C ASP A 76 -9.84 7.05 13.41
N GLU A 77 -10.96 6.86 12.71
CA GLU A 77 -12.03 5.95 13.16
C GLU A 77 -11.93 4.54 12.60
N ILE A 78 -11.28 4.36 11.44
CA ILE A 78 -11.21 3.06 10.76
C ILE A 78 -9.77 2.56 10.70
N TYR A 79 -8.86 3.40 10.23
CA TYR A 79 -7.48 2.99 10.05
C TYR A 79 -6.78 2.76 11.40
N ASP A 80 -6.65 3.79 12.22
CA ASP A 80 -5.92 3.71 13.49
C ASP A 80 -6.60 2.82 14.52
N ALA A 81 -7.94 2.78 14.51
CA ALA A 81 -8.72 2.01 15.47
C ALA A 81 -8.87 0.52 15.12
N LYS A 82 -8.96 0.15 13.83
CA LYS A 82 -9.34 -1.20 13.40
C LYS A 82 -8.34 -1.83 12.43
N LEU A 83 -8.11 -1.22 11.27
CA LEU A 83 -7.29 -1.81 10.19
C LEU A 83 -5.81 -1.85 10.54
N GLY A 84 -5.23 -0.70 10.90
CA GLY A 84 -3.81 -0.51 11.16
C GLY A 84 -3.28 -1.50 12.18
N PRO A 85 -3.85 -1.60 13.40
CA PRO A 85 -3.41 -2.56 14.41
C PRO A 85 -3.41 -4.02 13.92
N ALA A 86 -4.46 -4.44 13.21
CA ALA A 86 -4.59 -5.81 12.70
C ALA A 86 -3.56 -6.13 11.62
N ILE A 87 -3.43 -5.26 10.61
CA ILE A 87 -2.46 -5.41 9.51
C ILE A 87 -1.04 -5.44 10.08
N LYS A 88 -0.70 -4.52 10.99
CA LYS A 88 0.64 -4.38 11.55
C LYS A 88 1.05 -5.59 12.39
N SER A 89 0.12 -6.19 13.14
CA SER A 89 0.41 -7.38 13.95
C SER A 89 0.82 -8.58 13.07
N LEU A 90 0.09 -8.81 11.99
CA LEU A 90 0.37 -9.87 11.02
C LEU A 90 1.65 -9.58 10.22
N LEU A 91 1.79 -8.34 9.76
CA LEU A 91 2.95 -7.91 8.99
C LEU A 91 4.24 -7.99 9.81
N LYS A 92 4.21 -7.56 11.08
CA LYS A 92 5.34 -7.67 12.02
C LYS A 92 5.83 -9.11 12.11
N THR A 93 4.91 -10.05 12.37
CA THR A 93 5.21 -11.48 12.48
C THR A 93 5.86 -12.03 11.21
N TYR A 94 5.40 -11.58 10.04
CA TYR A 94 5.98 -12.00 8.76
C TYR A 94 7.38 -11.43 8.54
N ILE A 95 7.57 -10.12 8.78
CA ILE A 95 8.86 -9.42 8.58
C ILE A 95 9.95 -10.01 9.49
N GLU A 96 9.63 -10.28 10.75
CA GLU A 96 10.57 -10.84 11.73
C GLU A 96 11.10 -12.22 11.31
N LYS A 97 10.30 -13.02 10.58
CA LYS A 97 10.72 -14.32 10.04
C LYS A 97 11.56 -14.21 8.76
N ALA A 98 11.26 -13.23 7.91
CA ALA A 98 11.83 -13.11 6.57
C ALA A 98 13.21 -12.40 6.54
N GLY A 99 13.54 -11.63 7.58
CA GLY A 99 14.84 -10.97 7.75
C GLY A 99 14.93 -9.55 7.14
N PRO A 100 16.02 -8.82 7.42
CA PRO A 100 16.11 -7.36 7.22
C PRO A 100 16.45 -6.91 5.79
N ASP A 101 16.87 -7.82 4.91
CA ASP A 101 17.36 -7.47 3.56
C ASP A 101 16.26 -7.12 2.56
N LYS A 102 15.01 -7.14 3.01
CA LYS A 102 13.81 -6.95 2.20
C LYS A 102 13.09 -5.69 2.64
N LYS A 103 12.36 -5.10 1.69
CA LYS A 103 11.41 -4.03 1.94
C LYS A 103 10.00 -4.58 1.85
N TYR A 104 9.12 -4.02 2.65
CA TYR A 104 7.71 -4.36 2.72
C TYR A 104 6.93 -3.07 2.66
N SER A 105 5.70 -3.14 2.17
CA SER A 105 4.84 -1.97 2.10
C SER A 105 3.44 -2.22 2.64
N LEU A 106 2.98 -1.25 3.42
CA LEU A 106 1.56 -1.05 3.70
C LEU A 106 1.10 0.10 2.82
N ALA A 107 -0.04 -0.04 2.15
CA ALA A 107 -0.54 1.01 1.27
C ALA A 107 -2.02 1.34 1.47
N ILE A 108 -2.39 2.58 1.14
CA ILE A 108 -3.76 3.08 1.12
C ILE A 108 -4.02 3.58 -0.29
N LEU A 109 -5.05 3.04 -0.93
CA LEU A 109 -5.57 3.55 -2.20
C LEU A 109 -6.74 4.46 -1.88
N ALA A 110 -6.51 5.77 -1.95
CA ALA A 110 -7.50 6.80 -1.69
C ALA A 110 -8.15 7.28 -3.01
N ARG A 111 -9.47 7.44 -3.00
CA ARG A 111 -10.23 7.94 -4.15
C ARG A 111 -11.23 9.00 -3.72
N ASN A 112 -11.43 10.01 -4.56
CA ASN A 112 -12.51 10.98 -4.36
C ASN A 112 -13.73 10.58 -5.20
N LYS A 113 -14.93 10.64 -4.62
CA LYS A 113 -16.17 10.32 -5.32
C LYS A 113 -16.37 11.28 -6.49
N GLY A 114 -16.56 10.74 -7.69
CA GLY A 114 -16.68 11.52 -8.92
C GLY A 114 -15.35 11.92 -9.58
N SER A 115 -14.20 11.65 -8.97
CA SER A 115 -12.90 11.75 -9.65
C SER A 115 -12.59 10.45 -10.38
N MET A 116 -12.06 10.57 -11.60
CA MET A 116 -11.54 9.42 -12.34
C MET A 116 -10.19 8.98 -11.80
N GLY A 117 -9.47 9.84 -11.07
CA GLY A 117 -8.16 9.53 -10.51
C GLY A 117 -8.21 8.74 -9.19
N SER A 118 -7.05 8.23 -8.78
CA SER A 118 -6.83 7.66 -7.46
C SER A 118 -5.41 7.96 -6.97
N ALA A 119 -5.22 7.98 -5.66
CA ALA A 119 -3.92 8.17 -5.03
C ALA A 119 -3.52 6.89 -4.32
N LEU A 120 -2.37 6.33 -4.71
CA LEU A 120 -1.78 5.16 -4.10
C LEU A 120 -0.66 5.61 -3.16
N ILE A 121 -0.92 5.57 -1.86
CA ILE A 121 0.03 5.99 -0.81
C ILE A 121 0.68 4.75 -0.22
N CYS A 122 1.99 4.58 -0.41
CA CYS A 122 2.75 3.40 0.01
C CYS A 122 3.73 3.77 1.12
N CYS A 123 3.51 3.26 2.33
CA CYS A 123 4.48 3.29 3.43
C CYS A 123 5.42 2.09 3.28
N VAL A 124 6.71 2.35 3.11
CA VAL A 124 7.73 1.33 2.80
C VAL A 124 8.77 1.27 3.92
N GLY A 125 9.16 0.05 4.31
CA GLY A 125 10.16 -0.16 5.35
C GLY A 125 10.72 -1.59 5.37
N SER A 126 11.88 -1.76 5.99
CA SER A 126 12.54 -3.07 6.22
C SER A 126 12.17 -3.70 7.56
N SER A 127 11.53 -2.93 8.44
CA SER A 127 11.00 -3.36 9.73
C SER A 127 9.61 -2.76 9.95
N ILE A 128 8.85 -3.33 10.89
CA ILE A 128 7.55 -2.74 11.26
C ILE A 128 7.72 -1.30 11.79
N ASN A 129 8.80 -1.01 12.52
CA ASN A 129 9.08 0.31 13.06
C ASN A 129 9.32 1.35 11.95
N GLU A 130 9.97 0.97 10.85
CA GLU A 130 10.15 1.85 9.69
C GLU A 130 8.81 2.14 8.98
N ILE A 131 7.95 1.13 8.88
CA ILE A 131 6.60 1.28 8.30
C ILE A 131 5.77 2.20 9.19
N GLU A 132 5.74 1.97 10.51
CA GLU A 132 5.02 2.81 11.47
C GLU A 132 5.53 4.25 11.50
N SER A 133 6.84 4.46 11.34
CA SER A 133 7.38 5.81 11.20
C SER A 133 6.89 6.48 9.92
N SER A 134 6.72 5.72 8.84
CA SER A 134 6.22 6.23 7.56
C SER A 134 4.71 6.51 7.61
N GLU A 135 3.94 5.69 8.33
CA GLU A 135 2.49 5.88 8.50
C GLU A 135 2.11 7.21 9.14
N LYS A 136 2.97 7.76 10.01
CA LYS A 136 2.77 9.09 10.62
C LYS A 136 2.61 10.22 9.60
N HIS A 137 3.05 9.99 8.36
CA HIS A 137 2.96 10.96 7.27
C HIS A 137 1.74 10.72 6.36
N ILE A 138 0.96 9.66 6.57
CA ILE A 138 -0.27 9.39 5.82
C ILE A 138 -1.25 10.57 5.86
N PRO A 139 -1.59 11.19 7.01
CA PRO A 139 -2.56 12.28 7.03
C PRO A 139 -2.16 13.48 6.17
N ALA A 140 -0.88 13.87 6.24
CA ALA A 140 -0.32 14.93 5.41
C ALA A 140 -0.32 14.55 3.93
N THR A 141 0.02 13.29 3.62
CA THR A 141 0.06 12.78 2.24
C THR A 141 -1.33 12.67 1.62
N VAL A 142 -2.34 12.25 2.39
CA VAL A 142 -3.75 12.26 1.96
C VAL A 142 -4.19 13.69 1.62
N SER A 143 -3.83 14.67 2.46
CA SER A 143 -4.15 16.08 2.20
C SER A 143 -3.51 16.61 0.91
N ILE A 144 -2.27 16.19 0.61
CA ILE A 144 -1.60 16.53 -0.66
C ILE A 144 -2.29 15.83 -1.82
N ALA A 145 -2.56 14.52 -1.70
CA ALA A 145 -3.22 13.71 -2.71
C ALA A 145 -4.58 14.26 -3.11
N GLU A 146 -5.36 14.79 -2.17
CA GLU A 146 -6.64 15.44 -2.47
C GLU A 146 -6.50 16.58 -3.48
N ASN A 147 -5.42 17.37 -3.42
CA ASN A 147 -5.20 18.46 -4.37
C ASN A 147 -4.96 17.95 -5.80
N PHE A 148 -4.23 16.84 -5.92
CA PHE A 148 -4.02 16.16 -7.21
C PHE A 148 -5.30 15.50 -7.73
N LEU A 149 -6.12 14.93 -6.84
CA LEU A 149 -7.39 14.29 -7.22
C LEU A 149 -8.47 15.31 -7.63
N LYS A 150 -8.49 16.49 -7.03
CA LYS A 150 -9.41 17.59 -7.39
C LYS A 150 -9.07 18.24 -8.72
N SER A 151 -7.78 18.25 -9.10
CA SER A 151 -7.29 18.80 -10.37
C SER A 151 -7.21 17.78 -11.51
N SER A 152 -7.47 16.50 -11.22
CA SER A 152 -7.39 15.43 -12.20
C SER A 152 -8.64 15.35 -13.08
N ASN A 153 -8.46 15.46 -14.39
CA ASN A 153 -9.51 15.25 -15.38
C ASN A 153 -9.41 13.87 -16.06
N GLU A 154 -8.38 13.08 -15.70
CA GLU A 154 -8.01 11.83 -16.35
C GLU A 154 -7.99 10.66 -15.35
N ASN A 155 -8.05 9.43 -15.87
CA ASN A 155 -7.97 8.21 -15.05
C ASN A 155 -6.51 7.93 -14.63
N SER A 156 -5.98 8.81 -13.77
CA SER A 156 -4.59 8.81 -13.32
C SER A 156 -4.43 8.21 -11.92
N ILE A 157 -3.35 7.46 -11.72
CA ILE A 157 -2.92 6.91 -10.44
C ILE A 157 -1.72 7.72 -9.96
N TYR A 158 -1.90 8.47 -8.88
CA TYR A 158 -0.84 9.25 -8.23
C TYR A 158 -0.14 8.39 -7.18
N LEU A 159 1.09 7.96 -7.47
CA LEU A 159 1.90 7.15 -6.56
C LEU A 159 2.69 8.05 -5.60
N PHE A 160 2.33 7.97 -4.33
CA PHE A 160 3.08 8.54 -3.21
C PHE A 160 3.82 7.41 -2.50
N VAL A 161 5.11 7.59 -2.29
CA VAL A 161 5.98 6.67 -1.56
C VAL A 161 6.52 7.38 -0.33
N ILE A 162 6.27 6.79 0.82
CA ILE A 162 6.78 7.22 2.11
C ILE A 162 7.79 6.18 2.57
N ASP A 163 9.07 6.53 2.55
CA ASP A 163 10.15 5.64 2.96
C ASP A 163 11.05 6.38 3.95
N ASN A 164 11.19 5.81 5.16
CA ASN A 164 11.99 6.38 6.24
C ASN A 164 11.62 7.85 6.54
N GLY A 165 10.31 8.13 6.60
CA GLY A 165 9.77 9.47 6.88
C GLY A 165 9.91 10.49 5.75
N LYS A 166 10.43 10.09 4.58
CA LYS A 166 10.52 10.95 3.39
C LYS A 166 9.36 10.64 2.45
N VAL A 167 8.60 11.68 2.10
CA VAL A 167 7.49 11.63 1.14
C VAL A 167 7.92 12.33 -0.14
N ASN A 168 7.62 11.76 -1.30
CA ASN A 168 7.68 12.51 -2.55
C ASN A 168 6.50 13.50 -2.64
N LEU A 169 6.82 14.80 -2.66
CA LEU A 169 5.80 15.86 -2.76
C LEU A 169 5.19 15.93 -4.16
N GLU A 170 5.94 15.51 -5.18
CA GLU A 170 5.47 15.31 -6.55
C GLU A 170 5.25 13.81 -6.78
N PRO A 171 3.98 13.35 -6.89
CA PRO A 171 3.69 11.94 -7.12
C PRO A 171 4.09 11.51 -8.51
N GLU A 172 4.56 10.26 -8.64
CA GLU A 172 4.68 9.65 -9.97
C GLU A 172 3.28 9.33 -10.50
N VAL A 173 3.02 9.64 -11.77
CA VAL A 173 1.68 9.52 -12.37
C VAL A 173 1.64 8.34 -13.32
N TYR A 174 0.68 7.44 -13.11
CA TYR A 174 0.50 6.21 -13.87
C TYR A 174 -0.91 6.09 -14.45
N GLN A 175 -1.05 5.38 -15.56
CA GLN A 175 -2.35 5.15 -16.22
C GLN A 175 -3.15 3.97 -15.63
N SER A 176 -2.55 3.18 -14.74
CA SER A 176 -3.20 1.99 -14.16
C SER A 176 -2.51 1.58 -12.85
N HIS A 177 -3.27 0.91 -11.98
CA HIS A 177 -2.74 0.39 -10.71
C HIS A 177 -1.60 -0.61 -10.95
N GLU A 178 -1.68 -1.44 -11.98
CA GLU A 178 -0.62 -2.38 -12.35
C GLU A 178 0.69 -1.66 -12.67
N LYS A 179 0.65 -0.63 -13.52
CA LYS A 179 1.84 0.19 -13.84
C LYS A 179 2.37 0.92 -12.61
N ALA A 180 1.51 1.41 -11.72
CA ALA A 180 1.94 2.05 -10.48
C ALA A 180 2.66 1.06 -9.55
N LEU A 181 2.16 -0.18 -9.44
CA LEU A 181 2.83 -1.24 -8.68
C LEU A 181 4.15 -1.68 -9.32
N GLU A 182 4.24 -1.72 -10.65
CA GLU A 182 5.52 -1.93 -11.33
C GLU A 182 6.51 -0.79 -11.06
N GLY A 183 6.03 0.46 -11.12
CA GLY A 183 6.79 1.66 -10.77
C GLY A 183 7.39 1.56 -9.38
N LEU A 184 6.54 1.29 -8.39
CA LEU A 184 6.94 1.07 -7.00
C LEU A 184 8.01 -0.04 -6.89
N LYS A 185 7.84 -1.17 -7.56
CA LYS A 185 8.84 -2.25 -7.56
C LYS A 185 10.18 -1.80 -8.15
N ARG A 186 10.18 -1.00 -9.21
CA ARG A 186 11.41 -0.48 -9.84
C ARG A 186 12.20 0.48 -8.95
N MET A 187 11.52 1.16 -8.02
CA MET A 187 12.18 2.02 -7.01
C MET A 187 13.03 1.22 -6.01
N TYR A 188 12.78 -0.10 -5.90
CA TYR A 188 13.48 -1.00 -4.98
C TYR A 188 14.11 -2.17 -5.73
N PRO A 189 15.21 -1.97 -6.48
CA PRO A 189 15.86 -3.06 -7.20
C PRO A 189 16.41 -4.12 -6.23
N ALA A 190 16.38 -5.39 -6.65
CA ALA A 190 17.00 -6.47 -5.85
C ALA A 190 18.50 -6.24 -5.72
N LYS A 191 19.03 -6.36 -4.49
CA LYS A 191 20.48 -6.42 -4.27
C LYS A 191 21.03 -7.67 -4.96
N MET A 192 22.00 -7.51 -5.86
CA MET A 192 22.73 -8.65 -6.40
C MET A 192 23.52 -9.33 -5.27
N PRO A 193 23.60 -10.67 -5.24
CA PRO A 193 24.51 -11.35 -4.33
C PRO A 193 25.93 -10.82 -4.58
N ALA A 194 26.63 -10.44 -3.52
CA ALA A 194 28.04 -10.08 -3.63
C ALA A 194 28.77 -11.25 -4.29
N ARG A 195 29.53 -11.00 -5.36
CA ARG A 195 30.39 -12.03 -5.97
C ARG A 195 31.30 -12.56 -4.86
N THR A 196 31.03 -13.76 -4.37
CA THR A 196 32.00 -14.52 -3.59
C THR A 196 33.21 -14.70 -4.48
N SER A 197 34.28 -13.95 -4.20
CA SER A 197 35.57 -14.20 -4.79
C SER A 197 35.96 -15.63 -4.45
N LEU A 198 36.01 -16.50 -5.46
CA LEU A 198 36.57 -17.84 -5.32
C LEU A 198 37.94 -17.72 -4.65
N PRO A 199 38.25 -18.55 -3.63
CA PRO A 199 39.60 -18.60 -3.10
C PRO A 199 40.55 -18.94 -4.25
N LYS A 200 41.57 -18.10 -4.44
CA LYS A 200 42.70 -18.44 -5.31
C LYS A 200 43.39 -19.63 -4.66
N GLY A 201 43.23 -20.80 -5.26
CA GLY A 201 44.08 -21.96 -5.00
C GLY A 201 45.48 -21.75 -5.56
#